data_AF-A0A8D0A3U3-F1
#
_entry.id   AF-A0A8D0A3U3-F1
#
_cell.length_a   1.000
_cell.length_b   1.000
_cell.length_c   1.000
_cell.angle_alpha   90.00
_cell.angle_beta   90.00
_cell.angle_gamma   90.00
#
_symmetry.space_group_name_H-M   'P 1'
#
loop_
_entity.id
_entity.type
_entity.pdbx_description
1 polymer ?
#
loop_
_entity_poly.entity_id
_entity_poly.type
_entity_poly.pdbx_seq_one_letter_code
_entity_poly.pdbx_strand_id
1 'polypeptide(L)'
;MSDQAAFDTNVVTMTRFVIEEGRKAKGTGELTTLLNSLCTAVKAISSAVRKAGIAHLFGIAGSTNVTGDQVKKLDILSNDLVINMIKSSFTSCVLVSEENENAIIIEPELRGKYVVCFDPLDGSSNIDCLVSIGTIFAIYKKVLTQVTQSTLTPLSQSTCRRRSSLR
;
A
#
# COMPACT_ATOMS: atom_id res chain seq x y z
N MET A 1 -33.97 32.46 -20.32
CA MET A 1 -33.60 31.32 -21.18
C MET A 1 -32.75 30.42 -20.33
N SER A 2 -33.29 29.26 -19.99
CA SER A 2 -32.72 28.30 -19.04
C SER A 2 -31.47 27.69 -19.64
N ASP A 3 -30.34 27.83 -18.96
CA ASP A 3 -29.07 27.20 -19.34
C ASP A 3 -29.19 25.70 -19.05
N GLN A 4 -29.73 24.94 -20.00
CA GLN A 4 -29.70 23.48 -19.97
C GLN A 4 -28.28 23.06 -20.34
N ALA A 5 -27.39 23.05 -19.35
CA ALA A 5 -26.11 22.37 -19.48
C ALA A 5 -26.38 20.92 -19.88
N ALA A 6 -25.93 20.53 -21.08
CA ALA A 6 -26.01 19.16 -21.56
C ALA A 6 -25.33 18.23 -20.52
N PHE A 7 -25.90 17.04 -20.30
CA PHE A 7 -25.32 16.06 -19.38
C PHE A 7 -23.86 15.78 -19.74
N ASP A 8 -22.94 16.19 -18.87
CA ASP A 8 -21.52 15.88 -19.02
C ASP A 8 -21.31 14.40 -18.69
N THR A 9 -21.08 13.61 -19.75
CA THR A 9 -20.81 12.16 -19.66
C THR A 9 -19.32 11.87 -19.49
N ASN A 10 -18.46 12.90 -19.44
CA ASN A 10 -17.02 12.77 -19.37
C ASN A 10 -16.53 12.52 -17.94
N VAL A 11 -16.72 11.30 -17.43
CA VAL A 11 -16.26 10.94 -16.09
C VAL A 11 -14.74 10.72 -16.07
N VAL A 12 -14.05 11.42 -15.16
CA VAL A 12 -12.62 11.21 -14.89
C VAL A 12 -12.47 10.17 -13.77
N THR A 13 -12.03 8.97 -14.13
CA THR A 13 -11.70 7.92 -13.15
C THR A 13 -10.24 8.06 -12.69
N MET A 14 -9.91 7.48 -11.53
CA MET A 14 -8.54 7.43 -11.03
C MET A 14 -7.56 6.86 -12.07
N THR A 15 -7.92 5.74 -12.70
CA THR A 15 -7.10 5.11 -13.75
C THR A 15 -6.90 6.05 -14.94
N ARG A 16 -7.96 6.75 -15.38
CA ARG A 16 -7.85 7.71 -16.48
C ARG A 16 -6.91 8.87 -16.13
N PHE A 17 -7.08 9.46 -14.95
CA PHE A 17 -6.24 10.55 -14.46
C PHE A 17 -4.76 10.13 -14.42
N VAL A 18 -4.45 8.96 -13.86
CA VAL A 18 -3.08 8.45 -13.76
C VAL A 18 -2.47 8.15 -15.14
N ILE A 19 -3.26 7.66 -16.10
CA ILE A 19 -2.79 7.45 -17.48
C ILE A 19 -2.48 8.79 -18.16
N GLU A 20 -3.35 9.79 -18.02
CA GLU A 20 -3.16 11.12 -18.60
C GLU A 20 -1.92 11.82 -18.02
N GLU A 21 -1.72 11.78 -16.71
CA GLU A 21 -0.52 12.32 -16.05
C GLU A 21 0.74 11.53 -16.42
N GLY A 22 0.65 10.21 -16.51
CA GLY A 22 1.76 9.35 -16.96
C GLY A 22 2.23 9.68 -18.39
N ARG A 23 1.28 10.01 -19.29
CA ARG A 23 1.58 10.48 -20.65
C ARG A 23 2.29 11.83 -20.65
N LYS A 24 1.83 12.79 -19.85
CA LYS A 24 2.48 14.11 -19.70
C LYS A 24 3.93 13.98 -19.19
N ALA A 25 4.14 13.09 -18.22
CA ALA A 25 5.46 12.82 -17.65
C ALA A 25 6.39 11.99 -18.57
N LYS A 26 5.91 11.52 -19.75
CA LYS A 26 6.63 10.62 -20.67
C LYS A 26 7.19 9.38 -19.94
N GLY A 27 6.46 8.87 -18.96
CA GLY A 27 6.86 7.72 -18.15
C GLY A 27 6.71 6.39 -18.90
N THR A 28 7.40 5.35 -18.44
CA THR A 28 7.31 3.99 -19.02
C THR A 28 5.97 3.27 -18.74
N GLY A 29 5.05 3.89 -17.99
CA GLY A 29 3.78 3.28 -17.57
C GLY A 29 3.86 2.42 -16.30
N GLU A 30 5.06 2.09 -15.81
CA GLU A 30 5.20 1.25 -14.61
C GLU A 30 4.56 1.85 -13.35
N LEU A 31 4.60 3.17 -13.18
CA LEU A 31 3.93 3.83 -12.04
C LEU A 31 2.41 3.73 -12.16
N THR A 32 1.89 3.82 -13.38
CA THR A 32 0.45 3.66 -13.66
C THR A 32 -0.01 2.25 -13.30
N THR A 33 0.75 1.22 -13.68
CA THR A 33 0.46 -0.17 -13.29
C THR A 33 0.51 -0.34 -11.78
N LEU A 34 1.54 0.21 -11.10
CA LEU A 34 1.65 0.16 -9.64
C LEU A 34 0.43 0.79 -8.93
N LEU A 35 0.03 1.99 -9.35
CA LEU A 35 -1.11 2.69 -8.78
C LEU A 35 -2.43 1.97 -9.04
N ASN A 36 -2.59 1.33 -10.21
CA ASN A 36 -3.77 0.52 -10.50
C ASN A 36 -3.85 -0.74 -9.64
N SER A 37 -2.73 -1.42 -9.41
CA SER A 37 -2.65 -2.56 -8.48
C SER A 37 -3.00 -2.14 -7.06
N LEU A 38 -2.47 -1.00 -6.60
CA LEU A 38 -2.79 -0.45 -5.29
C LEU A 38 -4.27 -0.07 -5.17
N CYS A 39 -4.87 0.57 -6.17
CA CYS A 39 -6.31 0.84 -6.19
C CYS A 39 -7.14 -0.44 -6.06
N THR A 40 -6.67 -1.54 -6.64
CA THR A 40 -7.34 -2.85 -6.54
C THR A 40 -7.24 -3.43 -5.13
N ALA A 41 -6.06 -3.34 -4.50
CA ALA A 41 -5.88 -3.72 -3.09
C ALA A 41 -6.79 -2.89 -2.17
N VAL A 42 -6.83 -1.56 -2.33
CA VAL A 42 -7.66 -0.66 -1.51
C VAL A 42 -9.16 -0.98 -1.66
N LYS A 43 -9.64 -1.28 -2.87
CA LYS A 43 -11.03 -1.71 -3.08
C LYS A 43 -11.33 -3.04 -2.37
N ALA A 44 -10.40 -3.99 -2.42
CA ALA A 44 -10.54 -5.28 -1.73
C ALA A 44 -10.56 -5.10 -0.20
N ILE A 45 -9.65 -4.29 0.35
CA ILE A 45 -9.61 -3.94 1.78
C ILE A 45 -10.92 -3.25 2.19
N SER A 46 -11.38 -2.24 1.45
CA SER A 46 -12.65 -1.56 1.74
C SER A 46 -13.84 -2.53 1.74
N SER A 47 -13.85 -3.52 0.85
CA SER A 47 -14.89 -4.56 0.83
C SER A 47 -14.82 -5.46 2.06
N ALA A 48 -13.60 -5.86 2.47
CA ALA A 48 -13.36 -6.67 3.66
C ALA A 48 -13.75 -5.93 4.95
N VAL A 49 -13.32 -4.67 5.11
CA VAL A 49 -13.63 -3.80 6.25
C VAL A 49 -15.14 -3.66 6.44
N ARG A 50 -15.89 -3.37 5.36
CA ARG A 50 -17.35 -3.21 5.44
C ARG A 50 -18.08 -4.51 5.81
N LYS A 51 -17.48 -5.66 5.52
CA LYS A 51 -18.05 -6.99 5.82
C LYS A 51 -17.46 -7.61 7.07
N ALA A 52 -16.53 -6.95 7.75
CA ALA A 52 -15.77 -7.54 8.84
C ALA A 52 -16.65 -8.02 10.00
N GLY A 53 -17.78 -7.34 10.26
CA GLY A 53 -18.75 -7.76 11.27
C GLY A 53 -19.55 -8.99 10.92
N ILE A 54 -19.83 -9.22 9.64
CA ILE A 54 -20.59 -10.38 9.16
C ILE A 54 -19.66 -11.58 8.98
N ALA A 55 -18.42 -11.34 8.56
CA ALA A 55 -17.42 -12.36 8.30
C ALA A 55 -16.63 -12.79 9.55
N HIS A 56 -17.03 -12.36 10.76
CA HIS A 56 -16.32 -12.61 12.02
C HIS A 56 -14.82 -12.24 11.98
N LEU A 57 -14.48 -11.21 11.17
CA LEU A 57 -13.11 -10.72 11.00
C LEU A 57 -12.69 -9.73 12.09
N PHE A 58 -13.62 -9.31 12.95
CA PHE A 58 -13.32 -8.54 14.18
C PHE A 58 -12.66 -9.41 15.28
N GLY A 59 -12.51 -10.71 15.06
CA GLY A 59 -11.90 -11.63 16.02
C GLY A 59 -10.37 -11.67 15.97
N ILE A 60 -9.79 -12.00 17.11
CA ILE A 60 -8.35 -12.20 17.35
C ILE A 60 -7.80 -13.28 16.40
N ALA A 61 -6.67 -13.03 15.73
CA ALA A 61 -6.00 -14.04 14.89
C ALA A 61 -5.35 -15.17 15.70
N GLY A 62 -5.45 -15.17 17.03
CA GLY A 62 -4.80 -16.11 17.93
C GLY A 62 -3.27 -15.91 18.04
N SER A 63 -2.68 -15.01 17.24
CA SER A 63 -1.27 -14.62 17.31
C SER A 63 -1.10 -13.29 18.05
N THR A 64 -0.06 -13.21 18.87
CA THR A 64 0.37 -11.99 19.57
C THR A 64 1.61 -11.45 18.84
N ASN A 65 1.61 -10.19 18.42
CA ASN A 65 2.77 -9.59 17.75
C ASN A 65 3.91 -9.35 18.76
N VAL A 66 5.13 -9.14 18.26
CA VAL A 66 6.34 -8.90 19.08
C VAL A 66 6.28 -7.67 20.00
N THR A 67 5.32 -6.78 19.77
CA THR A 67 5.04 -5.58 20.57
C THR A 67 4.00 -5.83 21.68
N GLY A 68 3.42 -7.04 21.76
CA GLY A 68 2.42 -7.41 22.77
C GLY A 68 0.96 -7.11 22.38
N ASP A 69 0.74 -6.52 21.21
CA ASP A 69 -0.60 -6.24 20.70
C ASP A 69 -1.24 -7.46 20.03
N GLN A 70 -2.57 -7.56 20.18
CA GLN A 70 -3.37 -8.61 19.57
C GLN A 70 -3.45 -8.38 18.07
N VAL A 71 -2.92 -9.31 17.27
CA VAL A 71 -2.96 -9.18 15.81
C VAL A 71 -4.40 -9.34 15.34
N LYS A 72 -4.95 -8.28 14.73
CA LYS A 72 -6.31 -8.35 14.19
C LYS A 72 -6.23 -9.09 12.86
N LYS A 73 -7.19 -9.98 12.60
CA LYS A 73 -7.25 -10.74 11.33
C LYS A 73 -7.30 -9.83 10.10
N LEU A 74 -7.84 -8.63 10.27
CA LEU A 74 -7.95 -7.63 9.22
C LEU A 74 -6.60 -7.01 8.85
N ASP A 75 -5.67 -6.92 9.80
CA ASP A 75 -4.32 -6.42 9.59
C ASP A 75 -3.53 -7.41 8.71
N ILE A 76 -3.59 -8.70 9.07
CA ILE A 76 -2.98 -9.78 8.25
C ILE A 76 -3.57 -9.79 6.84
N LEU A 77 -4.91 -9.74 6.73
CA LEU A 77 -5.61 -9.78 5.45
C LEU A 77 -5.25 -8.58 4.57
N SER A 78 -5.19 -7.38 5.14
CA SER A 78 -4.85 -6.16 4.40
C SER A 78 -3.39 -6.17 3.95
N ASN A 79 -2.47 -6.61 4.82
CA ASN A 79 -1.07 -6.77 4.49
C ASN A 79 -0.86 -7.75 3.32
N ASP A 80 -1.47 -8.94 3.40
CA ASP A 80 -1.36 -9.97 2.35
C ASP A 80 -1.94 -9.48 1.01
N LEU A 81 -3.08 -8.77 1.04
CA LEU A 81 -3.67 -8.20 -0.16
C LEU A 81 -2.75 -7.18 -0.83
N VAL A 82 -2.16 -6.26 -0.06
CA VAL A 82 -1.26 -5.23 -0.60
C VAL A 82 0.00 -5.87 -1.17
N ILE A 83 0.64 -6.79 -0.43
CA ILE A 83 1.86 -7.48 -0.87
C ILE A 83 1.60 -8.23 -2.18
N ASN A 84 0.53 -9.02 -2.25
CA ASN A 84 0.24 -9.83 -3.44
C ASN A 84 -0.09 -8.97 -4.66
N MET A 85 -0.88 -7.89 -4.49
CA MET A 85 -1.22 -6.98 -5.58
C MET A 85 -0.01 -6.19 -6.09
N ILE A 86 0.92 -5.80 -5.21
CA ILE A 86 2.13 -5.08 -5.60
C ILE A 86 3.20 -6.02 -6.18
N LYS A 87 3.31 -7.26 -5.70
CA LYS A 87 4.22 -8.27 -6.31
C LYS A 87 3.78 -8.60 -7.74
N SER A 88 2.48 -8.81 -7.95
CA SER A 88 1.91 -9.10 -9.27
C SER A 88 1.93 -7.91 -10.24
N SER A 89 2.31 -6.71 -9.79
CA SER A 89 2.41 -5.53 -10.67
C SER A 89 3.72 -5.46 -11.44
N PHE A 90 4.72 -6.29 -11.12
CA PHE A 90 6.06 -6.32 -11.75
C PHE A 90 6.83 -4.98 -11.71
N THR A 91 6.42 -4.05 -10.85
CA THR A 91 6.90 -2.65 -10.89
C THR A 91 7.70 -2.26 -9.66
N SER A 92 7.68 -3.07 -8.61
CA SER A 92 8.35 -2.82 -7.34
C SER A 92 9.53 -3.78 -7.12
N CYS A 93 10.47 -3.39 -6.26
CA CYS A 93 11.66 -4.19 -5.93
C CYS A 93 11.81 -4.48 -4.44
N VAL A 94 11.37 -3.54 -3.60
CA VAL A 94 11.42 -3.65 -2.14
C VAL A 94 10.09 -3.13 -1.61
N LEU A 95 9.52 -3.89 -0.68
CA LEU A 95 8.32 -3.52 0.04
C LEU A 95 8.65 -3.39 1.54
N VAL A 96 8.11 -2.34 2.16
CA VAL A 96 8.22 -2.11 3.61
C VAL A 96 6.81 -1.95 4.14
N SER A 97 6.39 -2.86 5.00
CA SER A 97 5.09 -2.83 5.67
C SER A 97 5.30 -2.50 7.14
N GLU A 98 4.31 -1.88 7.77
CA GLU A 98 4.23 -1.74 9.23
C GLU A 98 4.19 -3.13 9.91
N GLU A 99 3.46 -4.08 9.31
CA GLU A 99 3.19 -5.42 9.84
C GLU A 99 4.35 -6.42 9.68
N ASN A 100 5.40 -6.06 8.93
CA ASN A 100 6.54 -6.94 8.68
C ASN A 100 7.82 -6.36 9.28
N GLU A 101 8.48 -7.13 10.15
CA GLU A 101 9.74 -6.72 10.77
C GLU A 101 10.85 -6.44 9.77
N ASN A 102 10.90 -7.20 8.66
CA ASN A 102 11.95 -7.11 7.66
C ASN A 102 11.38 -6.61 6.33
N ALA A 103 12.19 -5.84 5.60
CA ALA A 103 11.84 -5.42 4.25
C ALA A 103 11.71 -6.64 3.33
N ILE A 104 10.64 -6.69 2.55
CA ILE A 104 10.35 -7.78 1.63
C ILE A 104 11.04 -7.47 0.31
N ILE A 105 12.03 -8.29 -0.03
CA ILE A 105 12.76 -8.19 -1.30
C ILE A 105 12.03 -9.02 -2.35
N ILE A 106 11.63 -8.38 -3.44
CA ILE A 106 10.92 -9.06 -4.54
C ILE A 106 11.89 -9.90 -5.36
N GLU A 107 11.41 -11.06 -5.78
CA GLU A 107 12.11 -12.04 -6.60
C GLU A 107 12.61 -11.39 -7.90
N PRO A 108 13.79 -11.76 -8.43
CA PRO A 108 14.38 -11.09 -9.59
C PRO A 108 13.47 -11.04 -10.84
N GLU A 109 12.64 -12.07 -11.03
CA GLU A 109 11.71 -12.21 -12.16
C GLU A 109 10.53 -11.23 -12.11
N LEU A 110 10.13 -10.79 -10.91
CA LEU A 110 8.99 -9.91 -10.66
C LEU A 110 9.42 -8.46 -10.37
N ARG A 111 10.72 -8.16 -10.52
CA ARG A 111 11.32 -6.95 -9.98
C ARG A 111 11.18 -5.76 -10.93
N GLY A 112 10.62 -4.67 -10.42
CA GLY A 112 10.63 -3.37 -11.09
C GLY A 112 11.54 -2.32 -10.43
N LYS A 113 11.26 -1.04 -10.63
CA LYS A 113 12.13 0.07 -10.21
C LYS A 113 11.69 0.83 -8.97
N TYR A 114 10.52 0.51 -8.41
CA TYR A 114 9.96 1.24 -7.28
C TYR A 114 10.19 0.54 -5.95
N VAL A 115 10.37 1.32 -4.89
CA VAL A 115 10.31 0.88 -3.50
C VAL A 115 9.00 1.40 -2.93
N VAL A 116 8.23 0.54 -2.28
CA VAL A 116 6.92 0.92 -1.72
C VAL A 116 6.95 0.72 -0.22
N CYS A 117 6.68 1.78 0.53
CA CYS A 117 6.43 1.72 1.95
C CYS A 117 4.93 1.89 2.18
N PHE A 118 4.32 1.06 3.02
CA PHE A 118 2.90 1.16 3.29
C PHE A 118 2.55 0.77 4.71
N ASP A 119 1.45 1.35 5.20
CA ASP A 119 0.69 0.89 6.34
C ASP A 119 -0.62 0.32 5.78
N PRO A 120 -0.82 -1.01 5.82
CA PRO A 120 -1.96 -1.64 5.17
C PRO A 120 -3.29 -1.25 5.83
N LEU A 121 -3.29 -0.97 7.14
CA LEU A 121 -4.48 -0.61 7.90
C LEU A 121 -4.18 0.30 9.10
N ASP A 122 -4.08 1.59 8.85
CA ASP A 122 -3.92 2.61 9.90
C ASP A 122 -5.20 2.74 10.74
N GLY A 123 -5.01 2.79 12.06
CA GLY A 123 -6.10 2.89 13.02
C GLY A 123 -6.83 1.57 13.28
N SER A 124 -6.19 0.43 13.03
CA SER A 124 -6.79 -0.90 13.25
C SER A 124 -7.35 -1.09 14.66
N SER A 125 -6.75 -0.45 15.67
CA SER A 125 -7.26 -0.41 17.05
C SER A 125 -8.72 0.07 17.16
N ASN A 126 -9.16 0.98 16.29
CA ASN A 126 -10.51 1.58 16.32
C ASN A 126 -11.56 0.85 15.47
N ILE A 127 -11.21 -0.31 14.87
CA ILE A 127 -12.12 -1.10 14.03
C ILE A 127 -13.42 -1.46 14.78
N ASP A 128 -13.30 -1.83 16.06
CA ASP A 128 -14.43 -2.28 16.87
C ASP A 128 -15.43 -1.15 17.20
N CYS A 129 -14.96 0.10 17.13
CA CYS A 129 -15.78 1.30 17.32
C CYS A 129 -16.32 1.89 16.01
N LEU A 130 -16.08 1.24 14.86
CA LEU A 130 -16.50 1.69 13.53
C LEU A 130 -16.04 3.12 13.18
N VAL A 131 -14.91 3.55 13.73
CA VAL A 131 -14.28 4.83 13.40
C VAL A 131 -13.61 4.73 12.04
N SER A 132 -13.34 5.87 11.40
CA SER A 132 -12.58 5.93 10.15
C SER A 132 -11.18 5.32 10.33
N ILE A 133 -10.86 4.39 9.43
CA ILE A 133 -9.56 3.74 9.27
C ILE A 133 -9.10 3.91 7.81
N GLY A 134 -7.83 3.68 7.53
CA GLY A 134 -7.28 3.93 6.19
C GLY A 134 -6.06 3.08 5.85
N THR A 135 -5.54 3.27 4.65
CA THR A 135 -4.28 2.65 4.19
C THR A 135 -3.35 3.78 3.78
N ILE A 136 -2.12 3.78 4.27
CA ILE A 136 -1.11 4.81 3.95
C ILE A 136 -0.05 4.16 3.06
N PHE A 137 0.44 4.90 2.06
CA PHE A 137 1.51 4.40 1.20
C PHE A 137 2.40 5.53 0.71
N ALA A 138 3.65 5.18 0.41
CA ALA A 138 4.66 6.04 -0.18
C ALA A 138 5.44 5.24 -1.23
N ILE A 139 5.66 5.86 -2.39
CA ILE A 139 6.37 5.25 -3.52
C ILE A 139 7.65 6.03 -3.76
N TYR A 140 8.77 5.32 -3.71
CA TYR A 140 10.09 5.86 -4.01
C TYR A 140 10.64 5.20 -5.27
N LYS A 141 11.41 5.94 -6.07
CA LYS A 141 12.18 5.37 -7.16
C LYS A 141 13.49 4.83 -6.60
N LYS A 142 13.84 3.58 -6.92
CA LYS A 142 15.14 3.01 -6.53
C LYS A 142 16.25 3.86 -7.14
N VAL A 143 17.05 4.49 -6.27
CA VAL A 143 18.28 5.14 -6.70
C VAL A 143 19.34 4.06 -6.88
N LEU A 144 19.75 3.82 -8.11
CA LEU A 144 20.94 3.03 -8.40
C LEU A 144 22.15 3.89 -8.02
N THR A 145 22.52 3.89 -6.75
CA THR A 145 23.87 4.29 -6.38
C THR A 145 24.79 3.22 -6.94
N GLN A 146 25.69 3.57 -7.87
CA GLN A 146 26.78 2.69 -8.26
C GLN A 146 27.70 2.52 -7.05
N VAL A 147 27.31 1.64 -6.12
CA VAL A 147 28.20 1.17 -5.06
C VAL A 147 28.85 -0.09 -5.63
N THR A 148 30.08 0.09 -6.08
CA THR A 148 31.04 -1.00 -6.29
C THR A 148 30.95 -1.97 -5.12
N GLN A 149 30.68 -3.25 -5.39
CA GLN A 149 30.55 -4.32 -4.40
C GLN A 149 31.66 -4.26 -3.34
N SER A 150 31.38 -3.69 -2.16
CA SER A 150 32.26 -3.86 -0.99
C SER A 150 31.65 -3.45 0.36
N THR A 151 30.43 -2.91 0.45
CA THR A 151 29.87 -2.58 1.78
C THR A 151 28.36 -2.83 1.84
N LEU A 152 28.00 -4.09 2.11
CA LEU A 152 26.68 -4.42 2.65
C LEU A 152 26.65 -3.98 4.11
N THR A 153 26.22 -2.75 4.36
CA THR A 153 25.71 -2.34 5.67
C THR A 153 24.19 -2.29 5.56
N PRO A 154 23.43 -2.97 6.43
CA PRO A 154 21.98 -2.95 6.38
C PRO A 154 21.50 -1.51 6.61
N LEU A 155 20.66 -1.00 5.68
CA LEU A 155 19.92 0.24 5.85
C LEU A 155 19.06 0.11 7.12
N SER A 156 19.59 0.63 8.22
CA SER A 156 18.92 0.71 9.52
C SER A 156 17.55 1.39 9.36
N GLN A 157 16.53 0.73 9.88
CA GLN A 157 15.11 1.13 9.97
C GLN A 157 14.87 2.43 10.76
N SER A 158 15.91 3.15 11.15
CA SER A 158 15.85 4.34 12.00
C SER A 158 15.14 5.54 11.38
N THR A 159 14.95 5.57 10.06
CA THR A 159 14.30 6.72 9.39
C THR A 159 12.77 6.64 9.43
N CYS A 160 12.17 5.46 9.64
CA CYS A 160 10.72 5.29 9.68
C CYS A 160 10.13 5.35 11.10
N ARG A 161 10.91 5.00 12.14
CA ARG A 161 10.42 4.94 13.53
C ARG A 161 10.37 6.27 14.31
N ARG A 162 10.77 7.41 13.73
CA ARG A 162 10.85 8.70 14.47
C ARG A 162 9.57 9.56 14.49
N ARG A 163 8.38 8.98 14.34
CA ARG A 163 7.11 9.73 14.50
C ARG A 163 6.04 9.09 15.38
N SER A 164 6.34 8.04 16.14
CA SER A 164 5.39 7.45 17.09
C SER A 164 5.61 7.81 18.57
N SER A 165 6.60 8.65 18.94
CA SER A 165 6.84 9.05 20.34
C SER A 165 6.52 10.52 20.68
N LEU A 166 5.63 11.16 19.92
CA LEU A 166 5.04 12.46 20.27
C LEU A 166 3.51 12.32 20.28
N ARG A 167 3.03 11.55 21.26
CA ARG A 167 1.75 11.76 21.94
C ARG A 167 2.00 11.62 23.43
#